data_AF-A0A2T8FDC4-F1
#
_entry.id   AF-A0A2T8FDC4-F1
#
_cell.length_a   1.000
_cell.length_b   1.000
_cell.length_c   1.000
_cell.angle_alpha   90.00
_cell.angle_beta   90.00
_cell.angle_gamma   90.00
#
_symmetry.space_group_name_H-M   'P 1'
#
loop_
_entity.id
_entity.type
_entity.pdbx_description
1 polymer ?
#
loop_
_entity_poly.entity_id
_entity_poly.type
_entity_poly.pdbx_seq_one_letter_code
_entity_poly.pdbx_strand_id
1 'polypeptide(L)'
;MAPGKNSSKFWSVFSLAAALAGAAVAKKGLNTTWRAATGKNPPANPADPDVDLWEAVAWAAFSGTAVGLARMLATRRAATYYAKSTGHLPPPLQKDDQKADRAPAPTT
;
A
#
# COMPACT_ATOMS: atom_id res chain seq x y z
N MET A 1 19.00 20.22 23.70
CA MET A 1 17.66 20.07 24.29
C MET A 1 17.00 18.84 23.66
N ALA A 2 17.05 17.67 24.31
CA ALA A 2 16.48 16.43 23.74
C ALA A 2 14.95 16.40 23.95
N PRO A 3 14.13 16.22 22.89
CA PRO A 3 12.68 16.14 23.05
C PRO A 3 12.28 14.90 23.86
N GLY A 4 11.35 15.12 24.79
CA GLY A 4 10.99 14.19 25.86
C GLY A 4 10.48 12.82 25.39
N LYS A 5 11.01 11.78 26.03
CA LYS A 5 10.80 10.34 25.89
C LYS A 5 9.35 9.84 26.08
N ASN A 6 8.39 10.74 26.32
CA ASN A 6 6.96 10.46 26.55
C ASN A 6 6.09 10.75 25.32
N SER A 7 6.50 11.70 24.48
CA SER A 7 5.80 12.02 23.22
C SER A 7 5.96 10.90 22.17
N SER A 8 7.16 10.31 22.09
CA SER A 8 7.41 9.24 21.10
C SER A 8 6.69 7.93 21.43
N LYS A 9 6.45 7.62 22.71
CA LYS A 9 5.69 6.42 23.10
C LYS A 9 4.21 6.54 22.75
N PHE A 10 3.58 7.66 23.10
CA PHE A 10 2.18 7.91 22.73
C PHE A 10 2.02 7.90 21.20
N TRP A 11 2.93 8.59 20.49
CA TRP A 11 2.93 8.60 19.03
C TRP A 11 3.15 7.21 18.41
N SER A 12 4.06 6.41 18.96
CA SER A 12 4.32 5.04 18.48
C SER A 12 3.13 4.12 18.71
N VAL A 13 2.53 4.17 19.91
CA VAL A 13 1.32 3.38 20.24
C VAL A 13 0.16 3.80 19.34
N PHE A 14 -0.03 5.11 19.14
CA PHE A 14 -1.05 5.63 18.24
C PHE A 14 -0.81 5.17 16.79
N SER A 15 0.43 5.25 16.29
CA SER A 15 0.79 4.82 14.94
C SER A 15 0.55 3.32 14.74
N LEU A 16 0.90 2.50 15.74
CA LEU A 16 0.63 1.07 15.73
C LEU A 16 -0.88 0.80 15.72
N ALA A 17 -1.63 1.46 16.60
CA ALA A 17 -3.09 1.32 16.64
C ALA A 17 -3.75 1.75 15.33
N ALA A 18 -3.30 2.85 14.72
CA ALA A 18 -3.77 3.32 13.43
C ALA A 18 -3.44 2.32 12.31
N ALA A 19 -2.23 1.75 12.31
CA ALA A 19 -1.83 0.73 11.35
C ALA A 19 -2.69 -0.54 11.48
N LEU A 20 -2.93 -1.01 12.71
CA LEU A 20 -3.78 -2.17 12.98
C LEU A 20 -5.24 -1.92 12.57
N ALA A 21 -5.78 -0.75 12.90
CA ALA A 21 -7.13 -0.35 12.50
C ALA A 21 -7.25 -0.26 10.97
N GLY A 22 -6.27 0.36 10.31
CA GLY A 22 -6.20 0.44 8.86
C GLY A 22 -6.15 -0.94 8.21
N ALA A 23 -5.31 -1.85 8.74
CA ALA A 23 -5.22 -3.22 8.28
C ALA A 23 -6.56 -3.98 8.44
N ALA A 24 -7.24 -3.80 9.58
CA ALA A 24 -8.55 -4.41 9.82
C ALA A 24 -9.62 -3.94 8.84
N VAL A 25 -9.68 -2.63 8.57
CA VAL A 25 -10.60 -2.04 7.59
C VAL A 25 -10.29 -2.52 6.18
N ALA A 26 -9.00 -2.52 5.79
CA ALA A 26 -8.57 -3.00 4.48
C ALA A 26 -8.93 -4.48 4.27
N LYS A 27 -8.68 -5.34 5.28
CA LYS A 27 -9.04 -6.75 5.25
C LYS A 27 -10.55 -6.94 5.09
N LYS A 28 -11.36 -6.17 5.83
CA LYS A 28 -12.82 -6.24 5.72
C LYS A 28 -13.31 -5.81 4.34
N GLY A 29 -12.77 -4.71 3.81
CA GLY A 29 -13.09 -4.21 2.47
C GLY A 29 -12.79 -5.24 1.38
N LEU A 30 -11.56 -5.76 1.37
CA LEU A 30 -11.14 -6.81 0.43
C LEU A 30 -12.04 -8.05 0.50
N ASN A 31 -12.33 -8.52 1.72
CA ASN A 31 -13.18 -9.71 1.90
C ASN A 31 -14.62 -9.46 1.41
N THR A 32 -15.20 -8.29 1.70
CA THR A 32 -16.54 -7.92 1.25
C THR A 32 -16.59 -7.78 -0.27
N THR A 33 -15.61 -7.11 -0.88
CA THR A 33 -15.53 -6.97 -2.34
C THR A 33 -15.43 -8.32 -3.03
N TRP A 34 -14.62 -9.24 -2.49
CA TRP A 34 -14.54 -10.59 -3.05
C TRP A 34 -15.85 -11.33 -2.94
N ARG A 35 -16.44 -11.40 -1.75
CA ARG A 35 -17.75 -12.04 -1.53
C ARG A 35 -18.83 -11.46 -2.43
N ALA A 36 -18.83 -10.15 -2.66
CA ALA A 36 -19.79 -9.51 -3.55
C ALA A 36 -19.57 -9.88 -5.03
N ALA A 37 -18.31 -10.06 -5.46
CA ALA A 37 -17.97 -10.38 -6.84
C ALA A 37 -18.11 -11.87 -7.17
N THR A 38 -17.68 -12.76 -6.27
CA THR A 38 -17.65 -14.22 -6.51
C THR A 38 -18.73 -15.00 -5.75
N GLY A 39 -19.41 -14.37 -4.78
CA GLY A 39 -20.37 -15.07 -3.90
C GLY A 39 -19.71 -16.00 -2.88
N LYS A 40 -18.38 -16.14 -2.91
CA LYS A 40 -17.61 -17.11 -2.11
C LYS A 40 -16.71 -16.39 -1.10
N ASN A 41 -16.31 -17.10 -0.06
CA ASN A 41 -15.29 -16.59 0.86
C ASN A 41 -13.95 -16.39 0.12
N PRO A 42 -13.21 -15.31 0.41
CA PRO A 42 -11.87 -15.15 -0.14
C PRO A 42 -10.98 -16.31 0.32
N PRO A 43 -10.15 -16.89 -0.58
CA PRO A 43 -9.22 -17.96 -0.25
C PRO A 43 -8.12 -17.37 0.64
N ALA A 44 -8.41 -17.30 1.94
CA ALA A 44 -7.57 -16.65 2.94
C ALA A 44 -6.45 -17.55 3.44
N ASN A 45 -6.48 -18.84 3.08
CA ASN A 45 -5.51 -19.82 3.52
C ASN A 45 -4.89 -20.55 2.30
N PRO A 46 -3.70 -20.13 1.85
CA PRO A 46 -3.00 -20.78 0.74
C PRO A 46 -2.51 -22.20 1.08
N ALA A 47 -2.63 -22.65 2.34
CA ALA A 47 -2.33 -24.01 2.78
C ALA A 47 -3.59 -24.89 2.88
N ASP A 48 -4.76 -24.37 2.50
CA ASP A 48 -6.01 -25.11 2.51
C ASP A 48 -6.10 -25.98 1.24
N PRO A 49 -6.05 -27.33 1.34
CA PRO A 49 -6.07 -28.22 0.19
C PRO A 49 -7.42 -28.20 -0.57
N ASP A 50 -8.47 -27.63 0.03
CA ASP A 50 -9.80 -27.47 -0.59
C ASP A 50 -9.93 -26.19 -1.44
N VAL A 51 -8.88 -25.35 -1.50
CA VAL A 51 -8.85 -24.18 -2.38
C VAL A 51 -8.19 -24.54 -3.71
N ASP A 52 -8.94 -24.39 -4.81
CA ASP A 52 -8.39 -24.56 -6.15
C ASP A 52 -7.20 -23.61 -6.36
N LEU A 53 -6.07 -24.14 -6.85
CA LEU A 53 -4.84 -23.36 -7.08
C LEU A 53 -5.10 -22.09 -7.91
N TRP A 54 -6.01 -22.18 -8.88
CA TRP A 54 -6.47 -21.06 -9.70
C TRP A 54 -7.16 -19.95 -8.87
N GLU A 55 -8.03 -20.30 -7.91
CA GLU A 55 -8.70 -19.32 -7.06
C GLU A 55 -7.71 -18.58 -6.17
N ALA A 56 -6.70 -19.28 -5.64
CA ALA A 56 -5.62 -18.66 -4.87
C ALA A 56 -4.78 -17.68 -5.71
N VAL A 57 -4.45 -18.06 -6.95
CA VAL A 57 -3.72 -17.20 -7.89
C VAL A 57 -4.55 -15.97 -8.27
N ALA A 58 -5.83 -16.14 -8.58
CA ALA A 58 -6.73 -15.04 -8.91
C ALA A 58 -6.85 -14.05 -7.74
N TRP A 59 -6.98 -14.55 -6.51
CA TRP A 59 -7.01 -13.73 -5.31
C TRP A 59 -5.70 -12.98 -5.07
N ALA A 60 -4.56 -13.66 -5.22
CA ALA A 60 -3.25 -13.04 -5.06
C ALA A 60 -3.02 -11.94 -6.11
N ALA A 61 -3.35 -12.19 -7.38
CA ALA A 61 -3.23 -11.21 -8.46
C ALA A 61 -4.13 -9.99 -8.20
N PHE A 62 -5.39 -10.22 -7.80
CA PHE A 62 -6.33 -9.15 -7.50
C PHE A 62 -5.88 -8.30 -6.31
N SER A 63 -5.58 -8.94 -5.18
CA SER A 63 -5.16 -8.26 -3.97
C SER A 63 -3.82 -7.54 -4.14
N GLY A 64 -2.84 -8.16 -4.80
CA GLY A 64 -1.54 -7.55 -5.10
C GLY A 64 -1.69 -6.31 -5.99
N THR A 65 -2.50 -6.41 -7.06
CA THR A 65 -2.77 -5.27 -7.95
C THR A 65 -3.48 -4.14 -7.21
N ALA A 66 -4.50 -4.45 -6.42
CA ALA A 66 -5.25 -3.47 -5.64
C ALA A 66 -4.35 -2.72 -4.65
N VAL A 67 -3.51 -3.45 -3.90
CA VAL A 67 -2.56 -2.86 -2.95
C VAL A 67 -1.51 -2.01 -3.67
N GLY A 68 -0.98 -2.48 -4.81
CA GLY A 68 -0.03 -1.73 -5.63
C GLY A 68 -0.59 -0.40 -6.12
N LEU A 69 -1.81 -0.42 -6.68
CA LEU A 69 -2.51 0.79 -7.12
C LEU A 69 -2.81 1.73 -5.95
N ALA A 70 -3.28 1.20 -4.81
CA ALA A 70 -3.54 2.00 -3.63
C ALA A 70 -2.27 2.72 -3.14
N ARG A 71 -1.13 2.01 -3.08
CA ARG A 71 0.16 2.59 -2.71
C ARG A 71 0.60 3.66 -3.69
N MET A 72 0.51 3.40 -4.99
CA MET A 72 0.86 4.36 -6.04
C MET A 72 0.02 5.63 -5.96
N LEU A 73 -1.29 5.50 -5.79
CA LEU A 73 -2.19 6.64 -5.66
C LEU A 73 -1.93 7.40 -4.37
N ALA A 74 -1.70 6.71 -3.25
CA ALA A 74 -1.38 7.33 -1.97
C ALA A 74 -0.08 8.14 -2.03
N THR A 75 1.01 7.57 -2.58
CA THR A 75 2.29 8.29 -2.73
C THR A 75 2.15 9.47 -3.68
N ARG A 76 1.45 9.31 -4.81
CA ARG A 76 1.20 10.42 -5.76
C ARG A 76 0.40 11.54 -5.10
N ARG A 77 -0.64 11.20 -4.34
CA ARG A 77 -1.48 12.17 -3.63
C ARG A 77 -0.69 12.89 -2.54
N ALA A 78 0.09 12.16 -1.75
CA ALA A 78 0.96 12.74 -0.74
C ALA A 78 1.96 13.73 -1.37
N ALA A 79 2.60 13.37 -2.48
CA ALA A 79 3.50 14.25 -3.20
C ALA A 79 2.79 15.51 -3.75
N THR A 80 1.61 15.36 -4.36
CA THR A 80 0.83 16.53 -4.84
C THR A 80 0.31 17.40 -3.71
N TYR A 81 -0.08 16.82 -2.58
CA TYR A 81 -0.56 17.55 -1.41
C TYR A 81 0.58 18.34 -0.78
N TYR A 82 1.75 17.71 -0.61
CA TYR A 82 2.95 18.36 -0.12
C TYR A 82 3.38 19.51 -1.05
N ALA A 83 3.38 19.30 -2.36
CA ALA A 83 3.67 20.35 -3.35
C ALA A 83 2.66 21.51 -3.29
N LYS A 84 1.37 21.22 -3.05
CA LYS A 84 0.32 22.25 -2.89
C LYS A 84 0.40 23.01 -1.57
N SER A 85 0.84 22.36 -0.49
CA SER A 85 0.82 22.94 0.86
C SER A 85 2.09 23.69 1.24
N THR A 86 3.23 23.39 0.60
CA THR A 86 4.54 23.99 0.97
C THR A 86 5.12 24.95 -0.07
N GLY A 87 4.54 25.07 -1.27
CA GLY A 87 4.99 26.00 -2.32
C GLY A 87 6.34 25.67 -2.97
N HIS A 88 7.13 24.77 -2.38
CA HIS A 88 8.42 24.29 -2.88
C HIS A 88 8.52 22.77 -2.68
N LEU A 89 8.95 22.04 -3.72
CA LEU A 89 9.19 20.61 -3.64
C LEU A 89 10.39 20.32 -2.72
N PRO A 90 10.31 19.35 -1.78
CA PRO A 90 11.44 18.98 -0.95
C PRO A 90 12.50 18.28 -1.83
N PRO A 91 13.80 18.40 -1.51
CA PRO A 91 14.91 17.99 -2.39
C PRO A 91 14.84 16.58 -3.02
N PRO A 92 14.35 15.52 -2.34
CA PRO A 92 14.30 14.18 -2.94
C PRO A 92 13.09 13.93 -3.87
N LEU A 93 12.27 14.95 -4.17
CA LEU A 93 11.13 14.88 -5.11
C LEU A 93 11.33 15.76 -6.35
N GLN A 94 12.53 16.30 -6.57
CA GLN A 94 12.88 16.85 -7.88
C GLN A 94 12.84 15.71 -8.91
N LYS A 95 12.31 16.02 -10.10
CA LYS A 95 12.19 15.08 -11.22
C LYS A 95 13.55 14.39 -11.43
N ASP A 96 13.63 13.10 -11.14
CA ASP A 96 14.75 12.32 -11.65
C ASP A 96 14.68 12.43 -13.18
N ASP A 97 15.78 12.82 -13.81
CA ASP A 97 15.97 12.81 -15.26
C ASP A 97 15.96 11.36 -15.83
N GLN A 98 15.22 10.44 -15.22
CA GLN A 98 14.79 9.18 -15.82
C GLN A 98 13.74 9.45 -16.88
N LYS A 99 14.19 10.06 -17.98
CA LYS A 99 13.61 9.86 -19.30
C LYS A 99 13.72 8.37 -19.60
N ALA A 100 12.61 7.63 -19.51
CA ALA A 100 12.55 6.20 -19.85
C ALA A 100 13.03 5.92 -21.29
N ASP A 101 13.02 6.95 -22.13
CA ASP A 101 13.56 7.06 -23.48
C ASP A 101 15.09 7.21 -23.57
N ARG A 102 15.80 7.43 -22.45
CA ARG A 102 17.28 7.61 -22.40
C ARG A 102 18.02 6.69 -21.43
N ALA A 103 17.32 5.88 -20.64
CA ALA A 103 17.99 4.91 -19.76
C ALA A 103 18.50 3.73 -20.63
N PRO A 104 19.82 3.51 -20.78
CA PRO A 104 20.30 2.31 -21.44
C PRO A 104 19.84 1.11 -20.62
N ALA A 105 19.21 0.13 -21.28
CA ALA A 105 18.82 -1.12 -20.63
C ALA A 105 20.08 -1.76 -20.01
N PRO A 106 20.02 -2.24 -18.75
CA PRO A 106 21.16 -2.93 -18.16
C PRO A 106 21.45 -4.17 -19.01
N THR A 107 22.61 -4.17 -19.66
CA THR A 107 23.13 -5.30 -20.40
C THR A 107 23.65 -6.34 -19.40
N THR A 108 22.94 -7.46 -19.30
CA THR A 108 23.48 -8.73 -18.81
C THR A 108 23.50 -9.72 -19.96
#